data_AF-A0A6M0F1N1-F1
#
_entry.id   AF-A0A6M0F1N1-F1
#
_cell.length_a   1.000
_cell.length_b   1.000
_cell.length_c   1.000
_cell.angle_alpha   90.00
_cell.angle_beta   90.00
_cell.angle_gamma   90.00
#
_symmetry.space_group_name_H-M   'P 1'
#
loop_
_entity.id
_entity.type
_entity.pdbx_description
1 polymer ?
#
loop_
_entity_poly.entity_id
_entity_poly.type
_entity_poly.pdbx_seq_one_letter_code
_entity_poly.pdbx_strand_id
1 'polypeptide(L)'
;MAEFLILVGAIFWLGLVGSLTPRRWGDDSHSICECQICVVNSGFHTDIIVARQDQICDGHNYFEEKELTTGSGVSYKYLSFGWGERSFYREPPTVIKEFLVAGFKALFLPTPAVMRVQRHFSIPQNHALKCVGVSRSGYLTHIPHPQLSHGLRVLKASAKSRQLLSKNT
;
A
#
# COMPACT_ATOMS: atom_id res chain seq x y z
N MET A 1 38.79 29.67 -1.05
CA MET A 1 37.95 29.85 0.16
C MET A 1 36.48 29.55 -0.14
N ALA A 2 35.82 30.28 -1.05
CA ALA A 2 34.40 30.07 -1.38
C ALA A 2 34.09 28.66 -1.95
N GLU A 3 34.89 28.16 -2.89
CA GLU A 3 34.67 26.83 -3.50
C GLU A 3 34.80 25.68 -2.49
N PHE A 4 35.72 25.82 -1.53
CA PHE A 4 35.89 24.85 -0.44
C PHE A 4 34.67 24.83 0.49
N LEU A 5 34.10 26.00 0.81
CA LEU A 5 32.88 26.09 1.62
C LEU A 5 31.66 25.52 0.87
N ILE A 6 31.57 25.74 -0.45
CA ILE A 6 30.50 25.15 -1.29
C ILE A 6 30.61 23.63 -1.31
N LEU A 7 31.82 23.08 -1.48
CA LEU A 7 32.05 21.63 -1.50
C LEU A 7 31.69 20.99 -0.15
N VAL A 8 32.15 21.56 0.95
CA VAL A 8 31.84 21.08 2.31
C VAL A 8 30.35 21.16 2.59
N GLY A 9 29.69 22.26 2.18
CA GLY A 9 28.24 22.41 2.29
C GLY A 9 27.47 21.35 1.48
N ALA A 10 27.89 21.05 0.25
CA ALA A 10 27.25 20.05 -0.59
C ALA A 10 27.36 18.63 0.00
N ILE A 11 28.53 18.26 0.53
CA ILE A 11 28.74 16.97 1.19
C ILE A 11 27.86 16.86 2.44
N PHE A 12 27.78 17.92 3.24
CA PHE A 12 26.92 17.96 4.42
C PHE A 12 25.44 17.77 4.06
N TRP A 13 24.96 18.48 3.04
CA TRP A 13 23.58 18.35 2.56
C TRP A 13 23.26 16.94 2.04
N LEU A 14 24.17 16.33 1.27
CA LEU A 14 24.01 14.95 0.80
C LEU A 14 23.98 13.96 1.97
N GLY A 15 24.83 14.16 2.98
CA GLY A 15 24.83 13.35 4.21
C GLY A 15 23.52 13.50 4.98
N LEU A 16 23.00 14.72 5.10
CA LEU A 16 21.74 15.00 5.79
C LEU A 16 20.56 14.36 5.05
N VAL A 17 20.44 14.53 3.74
CA VAL A 17 19.41 13.87 2.92
C VAL A 17 19.53 12.35 3.02
N GLY A 18 20.74 11.80 2.93
CA GLY A 18 21.00 10.36 3.05
C GLY A 18 20.84 9.78 4.46
N SER A 19 20.71 10.64 5.49
CA SER A 19 20.38 10.24 6.86
C SER A 19 18.87 10.21 7.09
N LEU A 20 18.11 11.02 6.33
CA LEU A 20 16.65 11.07 6.36
C LEU A 20 16.00 10.01 5.46
N THR A 21 16.74 9.40 4.54
CA THR A 21 16.23 8.28 3.75
C THR A 21 16.04 7.06 4.66
N PRO A 22 14.82 6.49 4.73
CA PRO A 22 14.58 5.28 5.51
C PRO A 22 15.52 4.18 5.04
N ARG A 23 16.45 3.75 5.90
CA ARG A 23 17.31 2.61 5.62
C ARG A 23 16.61 1.34 6.03
N ARG A 24 16.83 0.29 5.25
CA ARG A 24 16.36 -1.07 5.54
C ARG A 24 17.14 -1.56 6.76
N TRP A 25 16.64 -1.28 7.97
CA TRP A 25 17.11 -1.96 9.17
C TRP A 25 16.74 -3.43 9.01
N GLY A 26 17.78 -4.27 9.00
CA GLY A 26 17.65 -5.69 8.78
C GLY A 26 16.95 -6.33 9.96
N ASP A 27 15.65 -6.56 9.81
CA ASP A 27 14.94 -7.60 10.53
C ASP A 27 14.43 -8.60 9.51
N ASP A 28 15.24 -9.63 9.26
CA ASP A 28 14.69 -10.93 8.89
C ASP A 28 14.19 -11.57 10.19
N SER A 29 13.11 -11.02 10.74
CA SER A 29 12.45 -11.61 11.90
C SER A 29 11.78 -12.91 11.47
N HIS A 30 12.57 -13.98 11.45
CA HIS A 30 12.06 -15.34 11.54
C HIS A 30 11.52 -15.56 12.97
N SER A 31 10.48 -14.82 13.36
CA SER A 31 9.60 -15.29 14.44
C SER A 31 8.83 -16.48 13.90
N ILE A 32 8.67 -17.54 14.69
CA ILE A 32 7.83 -18.70 14.37
C ILE A 32 6.52 -18.21 13.73
N CYS A 33 6.39 -18.40 12.41
CA CYS A 33 5.42 -17.68 11.59
C CYS A 33 4.03 -18.31 11.75
N GLU A 34 3.13 -17.64 12.45
CA GLU A 34 1.71 -18.03 12.50
C GLU A 34 0.92 -17.35 11.37
N CYS A 35 1.38 -16.18 10.91
CA CYS A 35 0.66 -15.35 9.95
C CYS A 35 1.52 -14.84 8.82
N GLN A 36 0.94 -14.68 7.64
CA GLN A 36 1.64 -14.15 6.48
C GLN A 36 1.01 -12.83 6.00
N ILE A 37 1.83 -11.79 5.92
CA ILE A 37 1.48 -10.52 5.27
C ILE A 37 2.39 -10.36 4.05
N CYS A 38 1.81 -10.01 2.92
CA CYS A 38 2.56 -9.73 1.71
C CYS A 38 2.46 -8.25 1.35
N VAL A 39 3.57 -7.67 0.91
CA VAL A 39 3.62 -6.30 0.39
C VAL A 39 3.86 -6.41 -1.10
N VAL A 40 2.99 -5.79 -1.89
CA VAL A 40 3.12 -5.72 -3.34
C VAL A 40 3.41 -4.28 -3.76
N ASN A 41 4.49 -4.09 -4.50
CA ASN A 41 4.82 -2.81 -5.10
C ASN A 41 4.43 -2.81 -6.58
N SER A 42 3.52 -1.90 -6.94
CA SER A 42 3.02 -1.68 -8.30
C SER A 42 3.66 -0.48 -9.00
N GLY A 43 4.84 -0.05 -8.53
CA GLY A 43 5.60 1.10 -9.05
C GLY A 43 5.25 2.39 -8.32
N PHE A 44 3.97 2.77 -8.31
CA PHE A 44 3.50 4.02 -7.69
C PHE A 44 2.70 3.80 -6.40
N HIS A 45 2.18 2.60 -6.19
CA HIS A 45 1.45 2.23 -5.00
C HIS A 45 2.05 0.97 -4.38
N THR A 46 2.12 1.00 -3.06
CA THR A 46 2.39 -0.17 -2.24
C THR A 46 1.08 -0.61 -1.62
N ASP A 47 0.71 -1.86 -1.86
CA ASP A 47 -0.46 -2.49 -1.27
C ASP A 47 -0.02 -3.56 -0.27
N ILE A 48 -0.74 -3.68 0.83
CA ILE A 48 -0.62 -4.76 1.79
C ILE A 48 -1.66 -5.82 1.46
N ILE A 49 -1.23 -7.05 1.19
CA ILE A 49 -2.05 -8.21 0.88
C ILE A 49 -2.09 -9.14 2.09
N VAL A 50 -3.31 -9.57 2.46
CA VAL A 50 -3.57 -10.54 3.54
C VAL A 50 -4.57 -11.59 3.06
N ALA A 51 -4.51 -12.78 3.66
CA ALA A 51 -5.49 -13.83 3.40
C ALA A 51 -6.84 -13.51 4.07
N ARG A 52 -7.96 -13.84 3.40
CA ARG A 52 -9.33 -13.61 3.90
C ARG A 52 -9.65 -14.50 5.11
N GLN A 53 -9.24 -15.76 5.04
CA GLN A 53 -9.42 -16.76 6.07
C GLN A 53 -8.07 -17.40 6.30
N ASP A 54 -7.29 -16.80 7.19
CA ASP A 54 -6.15 -17.49 7.76
C ASP A 54 -6.63 -18.12 9.07
N GLN A 55 -6.96 -19.42 9.03
CA GLN A 55 -7.38 -20.16 10.23
C GLN A 55 -6.28 -20.15 11.29
N ILE A 56 -5.03 -19.94 10.88
CA ILE A 56 -3.84 -19.94 11.74
C ILE A 56 -3.69 -18.61 12.48
N CYS A 57 -4.15 -17.49 11.89
CA CYS A 57 -4.03 -16.16 12.49
C CYS A 57 -5.19 -15.75 13.36
N ASP A 58 -6.42 -16.08 12.97
CA ASP A 58 -7.55 -15.65 13.78
C ASP A 58 -8.88 -16.36 13.60
N GLY A 59 -9.10 -17.14 12.54
CA GLY A 59 -10.37 -17.87 12.35
C GLY A 59 -11.64 -17.01 12.23
N HIS A 60 -11.58 -15.71 12.50
CA HIS A 60 -12.66 -14.74 12.37
C HIS A 60 -12.66 -14.14 10.96
N ASN A 61 -13.85 -14.09 10.35
CA ASN A 61 -14.07 -13.36 9.11
C ASN A 61 -14.04 -11.85 9.43
N TYR A 62 -12.86 -11.24 9.47
CA TYR A 62 -12.68 -9.78 9.69
C TYR A 62 -13.39 -8.88 8.67
N PHE A 63 -13.79 -9.47 7.56
CA PHE A 63 -14.37 -8.77 6.43
C PHE A 63 -15.76 -9.36 6.18
N GLU A 64 -16.77 -8.75 6.77
CA GLU A 64 -18.15 -9.12 6.48
C GLU A 64 -18.42 -8.95 4.98
N GLU A 65 -18.96 -10.01 4.38
CA GLU A 65 -19.15 -10.13 2.94
C GLU A 65 -20.06 -9.01 2.41
N LYS A 66 -21.00 -8.52 3.23
CA LYS A 66 -21.94 -7.43 2.90
C LYS A 66 -21.28 -6.09 2.65
N GLU A 67 -20.15 -5.80 3.30
CA GLU A 67 -19.49 -4.50 3.12
C GLU A 67 -18.60 -4.45 1.89
N LEU A 68 -18.07 -5.59 1.45
CA LEU A 68 -17.19 -5.62 0.30
C LEU A 68 -17.91 -5.99 -0.99
N THR A 69 -19.12 -6.57 -0.93
CA THR A 69 -19.86 -7.03 -2.12
C THR A 69 -20.55 -5.89 -2.87
N THR A 70 -20.10 -5.66 -4.09
CA THR A 70 -20.93 -5.11 -5.17
C THR A 70 -20.71 -6.05 -6.36
N GLY A 71 -21.59 -7.04 -6.51
CA GLY A 71 -21.55 -8.01 -7.61
C GLY A 71 -21.07 -9.42 -7.24
N SER A 72 -21.98 -10.37 -7.45
CA SER A 72 -21.88 -11.83 -7.63
C SER A 72 -20.99 -12.64 -6.66
N GLY A 73 -21.57 -13.70 -6.08
CA GLY A 73 -21.03 -14.56 -5.02
C GLY A 73 -19.80 -15.40 -5.37
N VAL A 74 -18.73 -14.75 -5.86
CA VAL A 74 -17.43 -15.38 -6.07
C VAL A 74 -16.57 -15.17 -4.83
N SER A 75 -16.19 -16.28 -4.19
CA SER A 75 -15.32 -16.27 -3.02
C SER A 75 -13.90 -15.82 -3.39
N TYR A 76 -13.41 -14.75 -2.78
CA TYR A 76 -12.03 -14.28 -2.90
C TYR A 76 -11.18 -14.85 -1.76
N LYS A 77 -9.89 -15.10 -2.02
CA LYS A 77 -8.96 -15.69 -1.03
C LYS A 77 -8.08 -14.65 -0.35
N TYR A 78 -7.82 -13.52 -1.01
CA TYR A 78 -6.94 -12.47 -0.51
C TYR A 78 -7.59 -11.09 -0.65
N LEU A 79 -7.20 -10.19 0.24
CA LEU A 79 -7.55 -8.77 0.20
C LEU A 79 -6.27 -7.94 0.11
N SER A 80 -6.27 -6.92 -0.74
CA SER A 80 -5.21 -5.92 -0.78
C SER A 80 -5.73 -4.56 -0.33
N PHE A 81 -4.94 -3.92 0.54
CA PHE A 81 -5.18 -2.60 1.10
C PHE A 81 -4.10 -1.66 0.59
N GLY A 82 -4.52 -0.62 -0.12
CA GLY A 82 -3.68 0.52 -0.45
C GLY A 82 -4.23 1.79 0.20
N TRP A 83 -3.39 2.80 0.37
CA TRP A 83 -3.84 4.13 0.81
C TRP A 83 -3.12 5.21 0.01
N GLY A 84 -3.77 6.35 -0.16
CA GLY A 84 -3.22 7.45 -0.94
C GLY A 84 -4.24 8.53 -1.22
N GLU A 85 -3.83 9.50 -2.03
CA GLU A 85 -4.67 10.62 -2.44
C GLU A 85 -5.82 10.14 -3.36
N ARG A 86 -7.00 10.72 -3.19
CA ARG A 86 -8.23 10.25 -3.84
C ARG A 86 -8.20 10.37 -5.36
N SER A 87 -7.66 11.47 -5.89
CA SER A 87 -7.57 11.69 -7.33
C SER A 87 -6.68 10.64 -8.00
N PHE A 88 -5.56 10.23 -7.38
CA PHE A 88 -4.71 9.14 -7.88
C PHE A 88 -5.47 7.82 -8.12
N TYR A 89 -6.47 7.51 -7.30
CA TYR A 89 -7.29 6.30 -7.48
C TYR A 89 -8.50 6.48 -8.40
N ARG A 90 -9.04 7.69 -8.53
CA ARG A 90 -10.21 7.96 -9.38
C ARG A 90 -9.83 8.31 -10.81
N GLU A 91 -8.79 9.11 -10.95
CA GLU A 91 -8.30 9.74 -12.18
C GLU A 91 -6.78 9.61 -12.18
N PRO A 92 -6.26 8.38 -12.36
CA PRO A 92 -4.82 8.14 -12.31
C PRO A 92 -4.11 9.00 -13.37
N PRO A 93 -3.07 9.77 -12.98
CA PRO A 93 -2.35 10.63 -13.90
C PRO A 93 -1.70 9.80 -15.01
N THR A 94 -1.83 10.26 -16.25
CA THR A 94 -1.34 9.51 -17.43
C THR A 94 -0.05 10.09 -17.98
N VAL A 95 0.27 11.33 -17.62
CA VAL A 95 1.48 12.03 -18.05
C VAL A 95 2.29 12.54 -16.85
N ILE A 96 3.61 12.63 -17.02
CA ILE A 96 4.56 13.00 -15.95
C ILE A 96 4.21 14.34 -15.29
N LYS A 97 3.76 15.33 -16.07
CA LYS A 97 3.39 16.65 -15.53
C LYS A 97 2.24 16.56 -14.52
N GLU A 98 1.22 15.76 -14.82
CA GLU A 98 0.08 15.55 -13.91
C GLU A 98 0.52 14.82 -12.65
N PHE A 99 1.39 13.81 -12.80
CA PHE A 99 1.97 13.08 -11.68
C PHE A 99 2.72 14.02 -10.71
N LEU A 100 3.58 14.91 -11.24
CA LEU A 100 4.33 15.85 -10.42
C LEU A 100 3.41 16.84 -9.69
N VAL A 101 2.40 17.38 -10.39
CA VAL A 101 1.44 18.32 -9.79
C VAL A 101 0.59 17.62 -8.73
N ALA A 102 0.09 16.42 -9.01
CA ALA A 102 -0.71 15.64 -8.07
C ALA A 102 0.12 15.22 -6.86
N GLY A 103 1.37 14.79 -7.06
CA GLY A 103 2.31 14.46 -5.99
C GLY A 103 2.64 15.67 -5.11
N PHE A 104 2.91 16.83 -5.72
CA PHE A 104 3.14 18.06 -4.96
C PHE A 104 1.92 18.46 -4.13
N LYS A 105 0.72 18.40 -4.72
CA LYS A 105 -0.53 18.67 -4.00
C LYS A 105 -0.74 17.68 -2.84
N ALA A 106 -0.46 16.40 -3.06
CA ALA A 106 -0.58 15.38 -2.02
C ALA A 106 0.40 15.60 -0.85
N LEU A 107 1.59 16.13 -1.12
CA LEU A 107 2.63 16.38 -0.10
C LEU A 107 2.38 17.66 0.69
N PHE A 108 1.96 18.74 0.03
CA PHE A 108 1.95 20.09 0.62
C PHE A 108 0.57 20.67 0.88
N LEU A 109 -0.50 20.11 0.31
CA LEU A 109 -1.86 20.60 0.48
C LEU A 109 -2.76 19.58 1.18
N PRO A 110 -3.74 20.04 1.97
CA PRO A 110 -4.73 19.15 2.58
C PRO A 110 -5.66 18.60 1.50
N THR A 111 -5.30 17.44 0.95
CA THR A 111 -6.07 16.71 -0.05
C THR A 111 -6.74 15.49 0.58
N PRO A 112 -7.91 15.06 0.08
CA PRO A 112 -8.59 13.91 0.66
C PRO A 112 -7.83 12.61 0.36
N ALA A 113 -7.45 11.90 1.40
CA ALA A 113 -6.92 10.54 1.30
C ALA A 113 -8.05 9.50 1.32
N VAL A 114 -7.81 8.34 0.71
CA VAL A 114 -8.72 7.20 0.65
C VAL A 114 -7.96 5.89 0.83
N MET A 115 -8.66 4.90 1.36
CA MET A 115 -8.17 3.52 1.45
C MET A 115 -8.80 2.69 0.33
N ARG A 116 -7.99 1.98 -0.45
CA ARG A 116 -8.42 1.13 -1.54
C ARG A 116 -8.55 -0.33 -1.12
N VAL A 117 -9.80 -0.77 -1.15
CA VAL A 117 -10.37 -2.14 -1.07
C VAL A 117 -10.21 -3.03 -2.31
N GLN A 118 -9.22 -3.93 -2.46
CA GLN A 118 -9.17 -4.86 -3.61
C GLN A 118 -9.25 -6.33 -3.22
N ARG A 119 -9.99 -7.12 -4.02
CA ARG A 119 -10.21 -8.55 -3.82
C ARG A 119 -9.41 -9.34 -4.85
N HIS A 120 -8.71 -10.37 -4.39
CA HIS A 120 -7.90 -11.23 -5.25
C HIS A 120 -8.24 -12.72 -5.01
N PHE A 121 -8.32 -13.48 -6.12
CA PHE A 121 -8.54 -14.93 -6.07
C PHE A 121 -7.24 -15.71 -5.86
N SER A 122 -6.13 -15.13 -6.31
CA SER A 122 -4.76 -15.63 -6.15
C SER A 122 -3.84 -14.44 -5.86
N ILE A 123 -2.65 -14.71 -5.29
CA ILE A 123 -1.66 -13.67 -5.07
C ILE A 123 -1.12 -13.20 -6.44
N PRO A 124 -1.09 -11.89 -6.73
CA PRO A 124 -0.57 -11.36 -7.99
C PRO A 124 0.94 -11.62 -8.10
N GLN A 125 1.36 -12.35 -9.13
CA GLN A 125 2.77 -12.74 -9.34
C GLN A 125 3.58 -11.71 -10.16
N ASN A 126 2.92 -10.82 -10.90
CA ASN A 126 3.56 -9.92 -11.87
C ASN A 126 4.15 -8.63 -11.24
N HIS A 127 4.33 -8.59 -9.93
CA HIS A 127 4.75 -7.40 -9.20
C HIS A 127 5.88 -7.75 -8.23
N ALA A 128 6.63 -6.73 -7.78
CA ALA A 128 7.61 -6.92 -6.72
C ALA A 128 6.87 -7.23 -5.41
N LEU A 129 6.69 -8.53 -5.16
CA LEU A 129 6.00 -9.09 -4.02
C LEU A 129 7.03 -9.53 -2.98
N LYS A 130 6.86 -9.08 -1.74
CA LYS A 130 7.62 -9.58 -0.61
C LYS A 130 6.68 -9.97 0.51
N CYS A 131 6.74 -11.22 0.94
CA CYS A 131 5.97 -11.72 2.06
C CYS A 131 6.85 -11.84 3.30
N VAL A 132 6.28 -11.49 4.45
CA VAL A 132 6.94 -11.57 5.76
C VAL A 132 5.99 -12.29 6.70
N GLY A 133 6.55 -13.21 7.48
CA GLY A 133 5.83 -13.86 8.56
C GLY A 133 5.72 -12.92 9.76
N VAL A 134 4.55 -12.85 10.37
CA VAL A 134 4.30 -12.03 11.55
C VAL A 134 3.66 -12.88 12.65
N SER A 135 3.87 -12.49 13.90
CA SER A 135 3.13 -13.08 15.04
C SER A 135 1.66 -12.65 14.99
N ARG A 136 0.78 -13.42 15.64
CA ARG A 136 -0.65 -13.09 15.73
C ARG A 136 -0.94 -11.71 16.34
N SER A 137 -0.23 -11.33 17.40
CA SER A 137 -0.40 -10.00 18.02
C SER A 137 0.06 -8.86 17.10
N GLY A 138 1.15 -9.08 16.34
CA GLY A 138 1.61 -8.15 15.32
C GLY A 138 0.61 -8.02 14.17
N TYR A 139 0.04 -9.14 13.72
CA TYR A 139 -1.00 -9.18 12.69
C TYR A 139 -2.20 -8.29 13.05
N LEU A 140 -2.73 -8.46 14.27
CA LEU A 140 -3.89 -7.70 14.76
C LEU A 140 -3.62 -6.20 14.95
N THR A 141 -2.38 -5.84 15.28
CA THR A 141 -2.03 -4.44 15.52
C THR A 141 -1.81 -3.67 14.22
N HIS A 142 -1.28 -4.34 13.18
CA HIS A 142 -0.81 -3.67 11.97
C HIS A 142 -1.76 -3.75 10.78
N ILE A 143 -2.76 -4.62 10.82
CA ILE A 143 -3.66 -4.78 9.67
C ILE A 143 -4.74 -3.69 9.66
N PRO A 144 -4.93 -3.01 8.51
CA PRO A 144 -5.99 -2.04 8.37
C PRO A 144 -7.36 -2.71 8.54
N HIS A 145 -8.10 -2.25 9.55
CA HIS A 145 -9.50 -2.65 9.74
C HIS A 145 -10.42 -1.64 9.04
N PRO A 146 -11.24 -2.07 8.06
CA PRO A 146 -12.17 -1.19 7.35
C PRO A 146 -13.14 -0.48 8.28
N GLN A 147 -13.57 -1.17 9.33
CA GLN A 147 -14.47 -0.68 10.38
C GLN A 147 -13.86 0.44 11.23
N LEU A 148 -12.52 0.49 11.37
CA LEU A 148 -11.83 1.47 12.22
C LEU A 148 -11.38 2.71 11.44
N SER A 149 -11.67 2.79 10.13
CA SER A 149 -11.22 3.87 9.24
C SER A 149 -12.05 5.16 9.33
N HIS A 150 -12.43 5.59 10.54
CA HIS A 150 -13.33 6.74 10.80
C HIS A 150 -12.90 8.10 10.19
N GLY A 151 -11.67 8.22 9.66
CA GLY A 151 -11.17 9.40 8.93
C GLY A 151 -10.86 9.19 7.44
N LEU A 152 -10.87 7.95 6.93
CA LEU A 152 -10.51 7.60 5.56
C LEU A 152 -11.73 7.08 4.82
N ARG A 153 -12.14 7.75 3.74
CA ARG A 153 -13.21 7.23 2.88
C ARG A 153 -12.70 5.98 2.14
N VAL A 154 -13.30 4.82 2.41
CA VAL A 154 -12.98 3.57 1.72
C VAL A 154 -13.52 3.62 0.28
N LEU A 155 -12.63 3.54 -0.70
CA LEU A 155 -13.01 3.34 -2.10
C LEU A 155 -12.98 1.85 -2.41
N LYS A 156 -14.14 1.32 -2.82
CA LYS A 156 -14.26 -0.02 -3.40
C LYS A 156 -13.77 0.03 -4.84
N ALA A 157 -12.87 -0.87 -5.21
CA ALA A 157 -12.42 -0.95 -6.59
C ALA A 157 -13.60 -1.29 -7.52
N SER A 158 -13.90 -0.38 -8.46
CA SER A 158 -14.94 -0.56 -9.48
C SER A 158 -14.38 -1.35 -10.67
N ALA A 159 -15.24 -2.10 -11.36
CA ALA A 159 -14.88 -2.89 -12.54
C ALA A 159 -14.15 -2.08 -13.64
N LYS A 160 -14.39 -0.76 -13.71
CA LYS A 160 -13.78 0.14 -14.69
C LYS A 160 -12.27 0.33 -14.48
N SER A 161 -11.77 0.22 -13.25
CA SER A 161 -10.34 0.33 -12.91
C SER A 161 -9.52 -0.86 -13.43
N ARG A 162 -10.16 -2.01 -13.73
CA ARG A 162 -9.50 -3.22 -14.25
C ARG A 162 -8.99 -3.06 -15.68
N GLN A 163 -9.65 -2.25 -16.50
CA GLN A 163 -9.28 -2.08 -17.91
C GLN A 163 -8.05 -1.19 -18.11
N LEU A 164 -7.74 -0.28 -17.19
CA LEU A 164 -6.61 0.63 -17.34
C LEU A 164 -5.27 -0.04 -16.97
N LEU A 165 -5.26 -0.93 -15.98
CA LEU A 165 -4.07 -1.71 -15.60
C LEU A 165 -3.75 -2.85 -16.58
N SER A 166 -4.77 -3.41 -17.25
CA SER A 166 -4.59 -4.46 -18.27
C SER A 166 -4.14 -3.93 -19.63
N LYS A 167 -4.25 -2.62 -19.90
CA LYS A 167 -3.95 -2.02 -21.21
C LYS A 167 -2.57 -1.37 -21.29
N ASN A 168 -1.81 -1.33 -20.19
CA ASN A 168 -0.45 -0.78 -20.12
C ASN A 168 0.62 -1.83 -19.79
N THR A 169 0.30 -3.11 -19.97
CA THR A 169 1.27 -4.23 -20.05
C THR A 169 1.29 -4.79 -21.46
#